data_AF-A0A2H0WX04-F1
#
_entry.id   AF-A0A2H0WX04-F1
#
_cell.length_a   1.000
_cell.length_b   1.000
_cell.length_c   1.000
_cell.angle_alpha   90.00
_cell.angle_beta   90.00
_cell.angle_gamma   90.00
#
_symmetry.space_group_name_H-M   'P 1'
#
loop_
_entity.id
_entity.type
_entity.pdbx_description
1 polymer ?
#
loop_
_entity_poly.entity_id
_entity_poly.type
_entity_poly.pdbx_seq_one_letter_code
_entity_poly.pdbx_strand_id
1 'polypeptide(L)'
;MLLTPHILAGVVIATKFPNPVLGLIFAFLSHYFLDLPPQTEYSIQNIKEGRWNKTVPDFLKVLSDIVLGAIVVFLIVGYSPFVLAAAVLAVLPDGITFLSCIFPKNKALVAHQKVHVAINNIGKNKKIPAFWGIFSQIAVIVIAIIFLLR
;
A
#
# COMPACT_ATOMS: atom_id res chain seq x y z
N MET A 1 0.77 0.48 -6.04
CA MET A 1 -0.31 -0.51 -6.33
C MET A 1 -1.51 -0.16 -5.44
N LEU A 2 -2.68 -0.80 -5.62
CA LEU A 2 -3.80 -0.67 -4.66
C LEU A 2 -3.36 -1.01 -3.21
N LEU A 3 -4.07 -0.52 -2.20
CA LEU A 3 -3.71 -0.69 -0.78
C LEU A 3 -3.99 -2.11 -0.28
N THR A 4 -5.07 -2.75 -0.76
CA THR A 4 -5.43 -4.14 -0.42
C THR A 4 -4.25 -5.13 -0.54
N PRO A 5 -3.58 -5.28 -1.70
CA PRO A 5 -2.44 -6.19 -1.83
C PRO A 5 -1.24 -5.84 -0.92
N HIS A 6 -1.02 -4.56 -0.60
CA HIS A 6 -0.01 -4.17 0.38
C HIS A 6 -0.35 -4.66 1.79
N ILE A 7 -1.60 -4.46 2.22
CA ILE A 7 -2.10 -4.95 3.51
C ILE A 7 -1.94 -6.46 3.62
N LEU A 8 -2.42 -7.20 2.61
CA LEU A 8 -2.32 -8.65 2.53
C LEU A 8 -0.87 -9.13 2.61
N ALA A 9 0.01 -8.62 1.76
CA ALA A 9 1.40 -9.03 1.71
C ALA A 9 2.18 -8.65 2.98
N GLY A 10 1.97 -7.44 3.52
CA GLY A 10 2.61 -7.01 4.75
C GLY A 10 2.21 -7.88 5.95
N VAL A 11 0.94 -8.27 6.03
CA VAL A 11 0.47 -9.19 7.09
C VAL A 11 1.04 -10.60 6.91
N VAL A 12 1.11 -11.11 5.67
CA VAL A 12 1.79 -12.39 5.39
C VAL A 12 3.23 -12.34 5.90
N ILE A 13 3.97 -11.30 5.52
CA ILE A 13 5.38 -11.17 5.87
C ILE A 13 5.51 -11.11 7.40
N ALA A 14 4.74 -10.26 8.08
CA ALA A 14 4.83 -10.12 9.52
C ALA A 14 4.48 -11.41 10.28
N THR A 15 3.46 -12.15 9.83
CA THR A 15 2.98 -13.36 10.51
C THR A 15 3.81 -14.60 10.22
N LYS A 16 4.49 -14.65 9.07
CA LYS A 16 5.36 -15.78 8.69
C LYS A 16 6.81 -15.58 9.07
N PHE A 17 7.24 -14.37 9.41
CA PHE A 17 8.61 -14.13 9.84
C PHE A 17 8.84 -14.65 11.27
N PRO A 18 9.92 -15.42 11.55
CA PRO A 18 10.15 -15.98 12.88
C PRO A 18 10.34 -14.93 13.98
N ASN A 19 10.95 -13.79 13.64
CA ASN A 19 11.12 -12.67 14.57
C ASN A 19 10.01 -11.63 14.32
N PRO A 20 9.13 -11.35 15.29
CA PRO A 20 7.98 -10.48 15.08
C PRO A 20 8.38 -9.02 14.79
N VAL A 21 9.46 -8.52 15.39
CA VAL A 21 9.92 -7.14 15.17
C VAL A 21 10.47 -6.99 13.76
N LEU A 22 11.31 -7.93 13.31
CA LEU A 22 11.80 -7.93 11.93
C LEU A 22 10.65 -8.14 10.94
N GLY A 23 9.65 -8.96 11.29
CA GLY A 23 8.44 -9.14 10.49
C GLY A 23 7.69 -7.83 10.24
N LEU A 24 7.53 -6.98 11.26
CA LEU A 24 6.91 -5.65 11.11
C LEU A 24 7.77 -4.69 10.28
N ILE A 25 9.10 -4.72 10.43
CA ILE A 25 10.00 -3.92 9.59
C ILE A 25 9.89 -4.35 8.12
N PHE A 26 9.87 -5.66 7.86
CA PHE A 26 9.70 -6.16 6.50
C PHE A 26 8.29 -5.92 5.95
N ALA A 27 7.25 -5.88 6.78
CA ALA A 27 5.92 -5.45 6.36
C ALA A 27 5.93 -4.01 5.85
N PHE A 28 6.58 -3.09 6.57
CA PHE A 28 6.77 -1.70 6.11
C PHE A 28 7.59 -1.63 4.80
N LEU A 29 8.70 -2.35 4.72
CA LEU A 29 9.57 -2.34 3.54
C LEU A 29 8.93 -3.01 2.31
N SER A 30 8.03 -3.97 2.53
CA SER A 30 7.32 -4.66 1.46
C SER A 30 6.53 -3.71 0.56
N HIS A 31 6.07 -2.58 1.11
CA HIS A 31 5.38 -1.55 0.34
C HIS A 31 6.20 -1.10 -0.87
N TYR A 32 7.43 -0.66 -0.63
CA TYR A 32 8.31 -0.18 -1.68
C TYR A 32 8.66 -1.27 -2.69
N PHE A 33 8.82 -2.51 -2.22
CA PHE A 33 9.13 -3.63 -3.09
C PHE A 33 7.96 -3.96 -4.02
N LEU A 34 6.72 -3.87 -3.51
CA LEU A 34 5.51 -4.15 -4.26
C LEU A 34 5.08 -3.01 -5.18
N ASP A 35 5.66 -1.83 -5.02
CA ASP A 35 5.53 -0.70 -5.96
C ASP A 35 6.48 -0.78 -7.16
N LEU A 36 7.45 -1.71 -7.16
CA LEU A 36 8.38 -1.90 -8.29
C LEU A 36 7.73 -2.52 -9.55
N PRO A 37 6.85 -3.54 -9.43
CA PRO A 37 6.18 -4.12 -10.59
C PRO A 37 5.25 -3.12 -11.29
N PRO A 38 4.88 -3.37 -12.55
CA PRO A 38 3.85 -2.60 -13.22
C PRO A 38 2.54 -2.71 -12.45
N GLN A 39 1.83 -1.60 -12.32
CA GLN A 39 0.63 -1.53 -11.50
C GLN A 39 -0.34 -0.46 -12.01
N THR A 40 -1.60 -0.63 -11.66
CA THR A 40 -2.69 0.29 -12.00
C THR A 40 -3.28 0.83 -10.72
N GLU A 41 -3.50 2.15 -10.67
CA GLU A 41 -4.00 2.87 -9.50
C GLU A 41 -5.24 3.68 -9.90
N TYR A 42 -6.14 3.90 -8.95
CA TYR A 42 -7.20 4.89 -9.13
C TYR A 42 -6.64 6.31 -9.01
N SER A 43 -7.29 7.25 -9.69
CA SER A 43 -6.90 8.66 -9.59
C SER A 43 -7.32 9.27 -8.25
N ILE A 44 -6.37 9.97 -7.61
CA ILE A 44 -6.52 10.81 -6.41
C ILE A 44 -6.14 12.26 -6.70
N GLN A 45 -6.47 12.73 -7.90
CA GLN A 45 -6.00 14.01 -8.43
C GLN A 45 -6.46 15.20 -7.57
N ASN A 46 -7.66 15.18 -6.98
CA ASN A 46 -8.12 16.31 -6.17
C ASN A 46 -7.31 16.45 -4.88
N ILE A 47 -6.87 15.34 -4.31
CA ILE A 47 -5.98 15.34 -3.14
C ILE A 47 -4.60 15.88 -3.53
N LYS A 48 -4.03 15.37 -4.63
CA LYS A 48 -2.70 15.81 -5.11
C LYS A 48 -2.65 17.29 -5.45
N GLU A 49 -3.74 17.83 -6.00
CA GLU A 49 -3.85 19.23 -6.40
C GLU A 49 -4.42 20.13 -5.29
N GLY A 50 -4.64 19.61 -4.08
CA GLY A 50 -5.09 20.39 -2.92
C GLY A 50 -6.52 20.95 -3.05
N ARG A 51 -7.35 20.38 -3.93
CA ARG A 51 -8.76 20.77 -4.11
C ARG A 51 -9.67 20.14 -3.05
N TRP A 52 -9.47 20.53 -1.80
CA TRP A 52 -10.11 19.94 -0.61
C TRP A 52 -11.64 19.88 -0.66
N ASN A 53 -12.30 20.78 -1.39
CA ASN A 53 -13.75 20.77 -1.59
C ASN A 53 -14.26 19.63 -2.51
N LYS A 54 -13.37 18.95 -3.23
CA LYS A 54 -13.67 17.88 -4.19
C LYS A 54 -12.96 16.57 -3.86
N THR A 55 -12.36 16.45 -2.68
CA THR A 55 -11.58 15.25 -2.28
C THR A 55 -12.41 14.10 -1.76
N VAL A 56 -13.70 14.32 -1.44
CA VAL A 56 -14.58 13.27 -0.87
C VAL A 56 -14.57 11.98 -1.71
N PRO A 57 -14.74 12.00 -3.05
CA PRO A 57 -14.67 10.78 -3.85
C PRO A 57 -13.29 10.10 -3.82
N ASP A 58 -12.21 10.88 -3.71
CA ASP A 58 -10.85 10.34 -3.66
C ASP A 58 -10.58 9.66 -2.32
N PHE A 59 -11.05 10.26 -1.21
CA PHE A 59 -11.00 9.63 0.11
C PHE A 59 -11.83 8.36 0.18
N LEU A 60 -13.03 8.35 -0.42
CA LEU A 60 -13.89 7.16 -0.44
C LEU A 60 -13.22 5.99 -1.16
N LYS A 61 -12.53 6.22 -2.29
CA LYS A 61 -11.76 5.17 -2.98
C LYS A 61 -10.67 4.58 -2.07
N VAL A 62 -9.85 5.45 -1.48
CA VAL A 62 -8.74 5.06 -0.60
C VAL A 62 -9.26 4.30 0.63
N LEU A 63 -10.29 4.83 1.29
CA LEU A 63 -10.85 4.22 2.48
C LEU A 63 -11.50 2.87 2.16
N SER A 64 -12.21 2.76 1.03
CA SER A 64 -12.82 1.50 0.61
C SER A 64 -11.77 0.41 0.36
N ASP A 65 -10.63 0.77 -0.23
CA ASP A 65 -9.51 -0.15 -0.47
C ASP A 65 -8.85 -0.61 0.83
N ILE A 66 -8.58 0.33 1.77
CA ILE A 66 -8.06 -0.02 3.10
C ILE A 66 -9.02 -0.95 3.85
N VAL A 67 -10.31 -0.62 3.86
CA VAL A 67 -11.34 -1.40 4.55
C VAL A 67 -11.45 -2.79 3.93
N LEU A 68 -11.41 -2.90 2.59
CA LEU A 68 -11.43 -4.18 1.91
C LEU A 68 -10.23 -5.06 2.32
N GLY A 69 -9.02 -4.51 2.25
CA GLY A 69 -7.81 -5.24 2.67
C GLY A 69 -7.85 -5.68 4.14
N ALA A 70 -8.31 -4.79 5.04
CA ALA A 70 -8.44 -5.09 6.45
C ALA A 70 -9.49 -6.17 6.73
N ILE A 71 -10.67 -6.11 6.09
CA ILE A 71 -11.72 -7.12 6.20
C ILE A 71 -11.18 -8.48 5.77
N VAL A 72 -10.54 -8.56 4.58
CA VAL A 72 -10.01 -9.83 4.07
C VAL A 72 -9.00 -10.43 5.03
N VAL A 73 -8.05 -9.62 5.52
CA VAL A 73 -7.03 -10.11 6.47
C VAL A 73 -7.67 -10.57 7.78
N PHE A 74 -8.58 -9.80 8.36
CA PHE A 74 -9.19 -10.16 9.65
C PHE A 74 -10.12 -11.36 9.55
N LEU A 75 -10.74 -11.61 8.39
CA LEU A 75 -11.51 -12.83 8.15
C LEU A 75 -10.63 -14.08 8.05
N ILE A 76 -9.42 -13.97 7.48
CA ILE A 76 -8.52 -15.11 7.27
C ILE A 76 -7.68 -15.41 8.52
N VAL A 77 -7.05 -14.39 9.10
CA VAL A 77 -6.05 -14.54 10.18
C VAL A 77 -6.66 -14.28 11.56
N GLY A 78 -7.80 -13.58 11.62
CA GLY A 78 -8.35 -13.04 12.85
C GLY A 78 -7.75 -11.68 13.24
N TYR A 79 -8.46 -10.98 14.12
CA TYR A 79 -7.99 -9.72 14.68
C TYR A 79 -6.95 -9.96 15.78
N SER A 80 -5.81 -9.28 15.68
CA SER A 80 -4.88 -9.08 16.80
C SER A 80 -4.19 -7.72 16.67
N PRO A 81 -3.71 -7.12 17.77
CA PRO A 81 -2.93 -5.88 17.71
C PRO A 81 -1.71 -6.01 16.79
N PHE A 82 -1.09 -7.19 16.73
CA PHE A 82 0.04 -7.46 15.85
C PHE A 82 -0.34 -7.44 14.36
N VAL A 83 -1.44 -8.09 13.99
CA VAL A 83 -1.95 -8.08 12.60
C VAL A 83 -2.38 -6.67 12.19
N LEU A 84 -3.03 -5.93 13.08
CA LEU A 84 -3.38 -4.53 12.84
C LEU A 84 -2.12 -3.67 12.62
N ALA A 85 -1.09 -3.83 13.47
CA ALA A 85 0.16 -3.11 13.31
C ALA A 85 0.85 -3.42 11.98
N ALA A 86 0.87 -4.69 11.58
CA ALA A 86 1.41 -5.10 10.28
C ALA A 86 0.65 -4.48 9.11
N ALA A 87 -0.69 -4.52 9.14
CA ALA A 87 -1.54 -3.91 8.12
C ALA A 87 -1.32 -2.40 8.01
N VAL A 88 -1.25 -1.69 9.15
CA VAL A 88 -0.99 -0.24 9.19
C VAL A 88 0.40 0.08 8.65
N LEU A 89 1.44 -0.65 9.07
CA LEU A 89 2.81 -0.42 8.61
C LEU A 89 2.98 -0.67 7.11
N ALA A 90 2.26 -1.64 6.55
CA ALA A 90 2.30 -1.95 5.13
C ALA A 90 1.77 -0.84 4.22
N VAL A 91 0.90 0.04 4.74
CA VAL A 91 0.34 1.19 4.01
C VAL A 91 0.84 2.54 4.52
N LEU A 92 1.66 2.53 5.57
CA LEU A 92 2.20 3.74 6.18
C LEU A 92 2.96 4.64 5.18
N PRO A 93 3.77 4.12 4.22
CA PRO A 93 4.43 4.98 3.24
C PRO A 93 3.46 5.87 2.45
N ASP A 94 2.32 5.34 2.00
CA ASP A 94 1.29 6.14 1.33
C ASP A 94 0.69 7.20 2.26
N GLY A 95 0.51 6.86 3.54
CA GLY A 95 0.10 7.82 4.57
C GLY A 95 1.11 8.97 4.75
N ILE A 96 2.41 8.68 4.74
CA ILE A 96 3.48 9.69 4.82
C ILE A 96 3.48 10.56 3.55
N THR A 97 3.28 9.97 2.37
CA THR A 97 3.12 10.69 1.11
C THR A 97 1.86 11.57 1.12
N PHE A 98 0.76 11.13 1.73
CA PHE A 98 -0.42 11.98 1.91
C PHE A 98 -0.12 13.17 2.84
N LEU A 99 0.61 12.96 3.94
CA LEU A 99 1.03 14.05 4.82
C LEU A 99 1.90 15.09 4.12
N SER A 100 2.71 14.71 3.13
CA SER A 100 3.48 15.68 2.35
C SER A 100 2.59 16.59 1.50
N CYS A 101 1.42 16.12 1.06
CA CYS A 101 0.42 16.96 0.38
C CYS A 101 -0.22 17.98 1.33
N ILE A 102 -0.43 17.63 2.60
CA ILE A 102 -0.97 18.55 3.61
C ILE A 102 0.09 19.54 4.10
N PHE A 103 1.32 19.07 4.30
CA PHE A 103 2.43 19.84 4.87
C PHE A 103 3.61 19.97 3.89
N PRO A 104 3.43 20.65 2.73
CA PRO A 104 4.42 20.69 1.65
C PRO A 104 5.72 21.43 2.02
N LYS A 105 5.72 22.19 3.13
CA LYS A 105 6.92 22.89 3.63
C LYS A 105 7.85 21.96 4.43
N ASN A 106 7.40 20.78 4.83
CA ASN A 106 8.22 19.84 5.60
C ASN A 106 9.21 19.09 4.66
N LYS A 107 10.50 19.37 4.83
CA LYS A 107 11.56 18.80 3.97
C LYS A 107 11.64 17.27 4.06
N ALA A 108 11.41 16.67 5.23
CA ALA A 108 11.48 15.23 5.41
C ALA A 108 10.34 14.52 4.67
N LEU A 109 9.12 15.04 4.78
CA LEU A 109 7.96 14.50 4.07
C LEU A 109 8.12 14.61 2.54
N VAL A 110 8.63 15.74 2.07
CA VAL A 110 8.92 15.95 0.64
C VAL A 110 10.05 15.02 0.16
N ALA A 111 11.08 14.78 0.98
CA ALA A 111 12.14 13.84 0.64
C ALA A 111 11.60 12.40 0.54
N HIS A 112 10.80 11.96 1.50
CA HIS A 112 10.10 10.68 1.44
C HIS A 112 9.25 10.56 0.17
N GLN A 113 8.42 11.57 -0.12
CA GLN A 113 7.59 11.59 -1.32
C GLN A 113 8.41 11.45 -2.61
N LYS A 114 9.57 12.12 -2.69
CA LYS A 114 10.47 11.99 -3.86
C LYS A 114 10.99 10.57 -4.01
N VAL A 115 11.38 9.91 -2.92
CA VAL A 115 11.83 8.51 -2.94
C VAL A 115 10.69 7.59 -3.36
N HIS A 116 9.52 7.74 -2.75
CA HIS A 116 8.33 6.94 -3.06
C HIS A 116 7.90 7.08 -4.53
N VAL A 117 7.90 8.31 -5.06
CA VAL A 117 7.62 8.56 -6.48
C VAL A 117 8.71 7.99 -7.39
N ALA A 118 9.98 8.10 -7.02
CA ALA A 118 11.09 7.54 -7.79
C ALA A 118 10.95 6.01 -7.94
N ILE A 119 10.62 5.31 -6.84
CA ILE A 119 10.37 3.87 -6.83
C ILE A 119 9.18 3.53 -7.73
N ASN A 120 8.06 4.23 -7.55
CA ASN A 120 6.86 4.05 -8.36
C ASN A 120 7.09 4.26 -9.88
N ASN A 121 7.99 5.18 -10.23
CA ASN A 121 8.33 5.47 -11.62
C ASN A 121 9.16 4.35 -12.29
N ILE A 122 9.84 3.49 -11.53
CA ILE A 122 10.56 2.33 -12.08
C ILE A 122 9.58 1.39 -12.80
N GLY A 123 8.42 1.14 -12.19
CA GLY A 123 7.34 0.32 -12.77
C GLY A 123 6.52 1.06 -13.84
N LYS A 124 6.30 2.38 -13.68
CA LYS A 124 5.44 3.19 -14.56
C LYS A 124 6.10 3.69 -15.86
N ASN A 125 7.44 3.75 -15.93
CA ASN A 125 8.17 4.29 -17.09
C ASN A 125 8.12 3.41 -18.36
N LYS A 126 7.51 2.24 -18.29
CA LYS A 126 7.38 1.35 -19.44
C LYS A 126 5.95 1.52 -19.97
N LYS A 127 5.76 1.62 -21.29
CA LYS A 127 4.44 1.59 -21.98
C LYS A 127 3.77 0.23 -21.77
N ILE A 128 3.56 -0.17 -20.53
CA ILE A 128 3.08 -1.48 -20.14
C ILE A 128 1.55 -1.41 -20.17
N PRO A 129 0.90 -2.31 -20.92
CA PRO A 129 -0.55 -2.41 -20.92
C PRO A 129 -1.10 -2.56 -19.51
N ALA A 130 -2.24 -1.91 -19.24
CA ALA A 130 -2.94 -2.01 -17.95
C ALA A 130 -3.19 -3.47 -17.52
N PHE A 131 -3.30 -4.39 -18.48
CA PHE A 131 -3.38 -5.84 -18.24
C PHE A 131 -2.29 -6.34 -17.28
N TRP A 132 -1.01 -5.99 -17.51
CA TRP A 132 0.09 -6.43 -16.65
C TRP A 132 0.06 -5.77 -15.28
N GLY A 133 -0.45 -4.54 -15.21
CA GLY A 133 -0.66 -3.83 -13.95
C GLY A 133 -1.78 -4.42 -13.10
N ILE A 134 -2.82 -4.98 -13.71
CA ILE A 134 -3.89 -5.69 -13.00
C ILE A 134 -3.41 -7.10 -12.63
N PHE A 135 -2.74 -7.78 -13.55
CA PHE A 135 -2.23 -9.13 -13.37
C PHE A 135 -1.27 -9.22 -12.17
N SER A 136 -0.31 -8.30 -12.04
CA SER A 136 0.65 -8.27 -10.93
C SER A 136 -0.06 -8.17 -9.58
N GLN A 137 -1.08 -7.30 -9.48
CA GLN A 137 -1.85 -7.09 -8.27
C GLN A 137 -2.67 -8.33 -7.89
N ILE A 138 -3.35 -8.94 -8.86
CA ILE A 138 -4.08 -10.19 -8.64
C ILE A 138 -3.11 -11.29 -8.19
N ALA A 139 -1.94 -11.40 -8.82
CA ALA A 139 -0.94 -12.39 -8.44
C ALA A 139 -0.49 -12.20 -6.98
N VAL A 140 -0.18 -10.97 -6.56
CA VAL A 140 0.18 -10.66 -5.16
C VAL A 140 -0.95 -11.02 -4.20
N ILE A 141 -2.20 -10.68 -4.52
CA ILE A 141 -3.37 -11.01 -3.69
C ILE A 141 -3.50 -12.54 -3.54
N VAL A 142 -3.49 -13.27 -4.66
CA VAL A 142 -3.65 -14.74 -4.66
C VAL A 142 -2.52 -15.41 -3.88
N ILE A 143 -1.27 -15.02 -4.13
CA ILE A 143 -0.12 -15.54 -3.40
C ILE A 143 -0.26 -15.24 -1.91
N ALA A 144 -0.60 -14.00 -1.54
CA ALA A 144 -0.76 -13.63 -0.14
C ALA A 144 -1.85 -14.46 0.55
N ILE A 145 -3.02 -14.63 -0.07
CA ILE A 145 -4.11 -15.46 0.46
C ILE A 145 -3.64 -16.91 0.66
N ILE A 146 -2.94 -17.51 -0.31
CA ILE A 146 -2.40 -18.88 -0.19
C ILE A 146 -1.48 -19.01 1.02
N PHE A 147 -0.61 -18.02 1.24
CA PHE A 147 0.31 -18.03 2.38
C PHE A 147 -0.38 -17.76 3.72
N LEU A 148 -1.46 -16.97 3.77
CA LEU A 148 -2.23 -16.74 5.00
C LEU A 148 -3.04 -17.96 5.42
N LEU A 149 -3.50 -18.79 4.46
CA LEU A 149 -4.29 -19.99 4.72
C LEU A 149 -3.45 -21.22 5.12
N ARG A 150 -2.13 -21.18 4.91
CA ARG A 150 -1.18 -22.20 5.37
C ARG A 150 -0.62 -21.82 6.73
#